data_AF-A0A9P6ZKC6-F1
#
_entry.id   AF-A0A9P6ZKC6-F1
#
_cell.length_a   1.000
_cell.length_b   1.000
_cell.length_c   1.000
_cell.angle_alpha   90.00
_cell.angle_beta   90.00
_cell.angle_gamma   90.00
#
_symmetry.space_group_name_H-M   'P 1'
#
loop_
_entity.id
_entity.type
_entity.pdbx_description
1 polymer ?
#
loop_
_entity_poly.entity_id
_entity_poly.type
_entity_poly.pdbx_seq_one_letter_code
_entity_poly.pdbx_strand_id
1 'polypeptide(L)'
;MTYQSKPTSDGVYRIKVLNQDLFIESVPGNNPWLKLTSPSPTSNKQKWTLTQVSGQSNVWTMVSVEDGSGMTYKKNANTYWGYGYPYPQNGPSLNWSILERTTDGQTFSKIKLSGESNCFDSCATGSDVVCVRVYIPDIFSCPFPSQVNFYYDQARVNDGPKQCFVFELVPKVKPSGPLDIMFLQDATGSQQPYIDTTRNEITQICNILLSGGNYTPEDVRFGLIAFRDHPPQDYSFIIQEFPFTNDFGSFAANLASLTATGGGGGPESQSDALSAANKADWEDKATKVVVLITDSPPHGIGEDGDSFPQGCSHQIDPLRIATRMRKVGITLYMIACEPTLSQDYKGASDFYQRLVGRTGGKVVNLGDPSVLATLIVDSKPSAGV
;
A
#
# COMPACT_ATOMS: atom_id res chain seq x y z
N MET A 1 -19.90 -18.17 1.22
CA MET A 1 -18.67 -17.70 0.55
C MET A 1 -18.48 -18.57 -0.66
N THR A 2 -18.35 -17.98 -1.85
CA THR A 2 -18.22 -18.72 -3.11
C THR A 2 -16.75 -18.73 -3.48
N TYR A 3 -16.14 -19.92 -3.50
CA TYR A 3 -14.76 -20.10 -3.94
C TYR A 3 -14.72 -20.36 -5.45
N GLN A 4 -13.75 -19.76 -6.12
CA GLN A 4 -13.48 -19.94 -7.54
C GLN A 4 -12.17 -20.70 -7.70
N SER A 5 -12.06 -21.53 -8.73
CA SER A 5 -10.82 -22.26 -9.04
C SER A 5 -9.65 -21.34 -9.40
N LYS A 6 -9.95 -20.14 -9.95
CA LYS A 6 -8.98 -19.11 -10.34
C LYS A 6 -9.57 -17.71 -10.16
N PRO A 7 -8.75 -16.64 -10.03
CA PRO A 7 -9.23 -15.26 -10.14
C PRO A 7 -9.81 -15.01 -11.54
N THR A 8 -10.88 -14.21 -11.60
CA THR A 8 -11.62 -13.91 -12.84
C THR A 8 -11.55 -12.44 -13.25
N SER A 9 -11.14 -11.57 -12.34
CA SER A 9 -10.90 -10.15 -12.57
C SER A 9 -9.88 -9.62 -11.58
N ASP A 10 -9.35 -8.43 -11.84
CA ASP A 10 -8.55 -7.70 -10.85
C ASP A 10 -9.36 -7.48 -9.58
N GLY A 11 -8.71 -7.62 -8.42
CA GLY A 11 -9.37 -7.43 -7.14
C GLY A 11 -8.60 -7.98 -5.95
N VAL A 12 -9.24 -7.91 -4.79
CA VAL A 12 -8.69 -8.44 -3.54
C VAL A 12 -9.23 -9.86 -3.33
N TYR A 13 -8.33 -10.82 -3.14
CA TYR A 13 -8.68 -12.21 -2.93
C TYR A 13 -8.08 -12.74 -1.64
N ARG A 14 -8.77 -13.74 -1.05
CA ARG A 14 -8.15 -14.67 -0.11
C ARG A 14 -7.82 -15.96 -0.85
N ILE A 15 -6.64 -16.53 -0.59
CA ILE A 15 -6.17 -17.75 -1.25
C ILE A 15 -6.26 -18.89 -0.24
N LYS A 16 -7.03 -19.92 -0.56
CA LYS A 16 -7.37 -21.03 0.33
C LYS A 16 -6.83 -22.34 -0.24
N VAL A 17 -6.38 -23.23 0.63
CA VAL A 17 -6.08 -24.62 0.26
C VAL A 17 -7.40 -25.38 0.03
N LEU A 18 -7.54 -26.04 -1.11
CA LEU A 18 -8.74 -26.81 -1.45
C LEU A 18 -9.04 -27.84 -0.35
N ASN A 19 -10.32 -27.95 0.03
CA ASN A 19 -10.83 -28.85 1.08
C ASN A 19 -10.24 -28.67 2.49
N GLN A 20 -9.51 -27.58 2.76
CA GLN A 20 -8.99 -27.25 4.08
C GLN A 20 -9.34 -25.80 4.43
N ASP A 21 -9.79 -25.53 5.65
CA ASP A 21 -10.03 -24.15 6.11
C ASP A 21 -8.72 -23.47 6.54
N LEU A 22 -7.79 -23.43 5.60
CA LEU A 22 -6.47 -22.84 5.73
C LEU A 22 -6.22 -21.84 4.58
N PHE A 23 -5.84 -20.63 4.96
CA PHE A 23 -5.63 -19.51 4.06
C PHE A 23 -4.18 -19.03 4.10
N ILE A 24 -3.68 -18.55 2.96
CA ILE A 24 -2.36 -17.95 2.85
C ILE A 24 -2.35 -16.58 3.56
N GLU A 25 -1.55 -16.47 4.60
CA GLU A 25 -1.34 -15.27 5.42
C GLU A 25 0.09 -14.73 5.26
N SER A 26 0.22 -13.42 5.05
CA SER A 26 1.50 -12.71 5.03
C SER A 26 2.06 -12.54 6.44
N VAL A 27 3.37 -12.77 6.58
CA VAL A 27 4.10 -12.61 7.84
C VAL A 27 5.27 -11.66 7.58
N PRO A 28 5.33 -10.49 8.25
CA PRO A 28 6.43 -9.54 8.09
C PRO A 28 7.79 -10.11 8.56
N GLY A 29 8.88 -9.87 7.81
CA GLY A 29 10.26 -10.17 8.25
C GLY A 29 11.19 -10.77 7.17
N ASN A 30 12.50 -10.84 7.48
CA ASN A 30 13.57 -11.20 6.52
C ASN A 30 13.78 -12.70 6.26
N ASN A 31 12.96 -13.57 6.85
CA ASN A 31 13.07 -15.03 6.77
C ASN A 31 11.89 -15.64 7.56
N PRO A 32 11.46 -16.86 7.24
CA PRO A 32 10.20 -17.33 6.64
C PRO A 32 8.80 -16.80 7.02
N TRP A 33 7.69 -17.02 6.30
CA TRP A 33 7.25 -17.48 4.96
C TRP A 33 5.72 -17.28 4.99
N LEU A 34 5.04 -17.26 3.86
CA LEU A 34 3.57 -17.31 3.87
C LEU A 34 3.09 -18.46 4.76
N LYS A 35 2.21 -18.17 5.71
CA LYS A 35 1.65 -19.16 6.63
C LYS A 35 0.26 -19.59 6.19
N LEU A 36 -0.09 -20.81 6.54
CA LEU A 36 -1.44 -21.32 6.43
C LEU A 36 -2.13 -21.17 7.78
N THR A 37 -3.11 -20.27 7.85
CA THR A 37 -3.82 -19.95 9.10
C THR A 37 -5.33 -20.15 8.93
N SER A 38 -6.03 -20.33 10.05
CA SER A 38 -7.48 -20.44 10.07
C SER A 38 -8.13 -19.17 9.51
N PRO A 39 -9.38 -19.25 9.00
CA PRO A 39 -9.99 -18.14 8.27
C PRO A 39 -10.14 -16.90 9.18
N SER A 40 -9.63 -15.76 8.72
CA SER A 40 -9.76 -14.47 9.39
C SER A 40 -10.21 -13.41 8.36
N PRO A 41 -11.52 -13.31 8.06
CA PRO A 41 -12.05 -12.47 6.97
C PRO A 41 -11.75 -10.97 7.15
N THR A 42 -11.50 -10.54 8.38
CA THR A 42 -11.15 -9.15 8.71
C THR A 42 -9.65 -8.86 8.63
N SER A 43 -8.80 -9.89 8.62
CA SER A 43 -7.34 -9.71 8.62
C SER A 43 -6.84 -9.34 7.22
N ASN A 44 -6.14 -8.22 7.11
CA ASN A 44 -5.50 -7.82 5.85
C ASN A 44 -4.32 -8.73 5.48
N LYS A 45 -3.73 -9.43 6.44
CA LYS A 45 -2.66 -10.41 6.20
C LYS A 45 -3.11 -11.60 5.33
N GLN A 46 -4.40 -11.93 5.31
CA GLN A 46 -4.94 -13.00 4.46
C GLN A 46 -5.44 -12.50 3.10
N LYS A 47 -5.29 -11.21 2.80
CA LYS A 47 -5.81 -10.57 1.60
C LYS A 47 -4.66 -10.22 0.65
N TRP A 48 -4.89 -10.52 -0.62
CA TRP A 48 -3.92 -10.34 -1.70
C TRP A 48 -4.60 -9.56 -2.81
N THR A 49 -4.00 -8.45 -3.23
CA THR A 49 -4.39 -7.75 -4.45
C THR A 49 -3.82 -8.51 -5.63
N LEU A 50 -4.70 -9.05 -6.47
CA LEU A 50 -4.35 -9.77 -7.70
C LEU A 50 -4.68 -8.85 -8.89
N THR A 51 -3.67 -8.61 -9.73
CA THR A 51 -3.81 -7.82 -10.96
C THR A 51 -3.33 -8.65 -12.14
N GLN A 52 -4.16 -8.77 -13.17
CA GLN A 52 -3.84 -9.54 -14.36
C GLN A 52 -2.77 -8.83 -15.17
N VAL A 53 -1.75 -9.57 -15.60
CA VAL A 53 -0.71 -9.04 -16.49
C VAL A 53 -1.32 -8.86 -17.88
N SER A 54 -1.23 -7.64 -18.42
CA SER A 54 -1.80 -7.28 -19.72
C SER A 54 -1.37 -8.26 -20.82
N GLY A 55 -2.36 -8.78 -21.56
CA GLY A 55 -2.15 -9.77 -22.63
C GLY A 55 -1.88 -11.20 -22.16
N GLN A 56 -1.87 -11.49 -20.86
CA GLN A 56 -1.57 -12.82 -20.30
C GLN A 56 -2.68 -13.28 -19.34
N SER A 57 -3.66 -14.03 -19.87
CA SER A 57 -4.90 -14.38 -19.14
C SER A 57 -4.71 -15.17 -17.83
N ASN A 58 -3.63 -15.92 -17.71
CA ASN A 58 -3.33 -16.75 -16.54
C ASN A 58 -2.17 -16.21 -15.68
N VAL A 59 -1.67 -15.00 -15.97
CA VAL A 59 -0.51 -14.45 -15.27
C VAL A 59 -0.93 -13.22 -14.49
N TRP A 60 -0.56 -13.21 -13.21
CA TRP A 60 -1.03 -12.24 -12.23
C TRP A 60 0.14 -11.72 -11.39
N THR A 61 0.09 -10.47 -10.98
CA THR A 61 0.88 -9.99 -9.85
C THR A 61 0.10 -10.21 -8.55
N MET A 62 0.81 -10.39 -7.44
CA MET A 62 0.24 -10.64 -6.13
C MET A 62 0.88 -9.71 -5.11
N VAL A 63 0.08 -8.81 -4.53
CA VAL A 63 0.55 -7.82 -3.55
C VAL A 63 -0.18 -8.02 -2.23
N SER A 64 0.56 -8.03 -1.12
CA SER A 64 0.00 -8.14 0.23
C SER A 64 -0.80 -6.89 0.57
N VAL A 65 -2.07 -7.05 0.96
CA VAL A 65 -2.93 -5.92 1.36
C VAL A 65 -2.50 -5.33 2.72
N GLU A 66 -1.81 -6.12 3.55
CA GLU A 66 -1.32 -5.67 4.86
C GLU A 66 -0.37 -4.48 4.75
N ASP A 67 0.59 -4.56 3.84
CA ASP A 67 1.79 -3.71 3.82
C ASP A 67 2.19 -3.23 2.42
N GLY A 68 1.50 -3.67 1.35
CA GLY A 68 1.83 -3.29 -0.04
C GLY A 68 3.02 -4.08 -0.62
N SER A 69 3.55 -5.05 0.11
CA SER A 69 4.71 -5.84 -0.33
C SER A 69 4.35 -6.75 -1.51
N GLY A 70 5.18 -6.72 -2.56
CA GLY A 70 5.06 -7.59 -3.72
C GLY A 70 5.52 -9.02 -3.43
N MET A 71 4.83 -10.01 -4.02
CA MET A 71 5.21 -11.41 -3.86
C MET A 71 6.46 -11.76 -4.67
N THR A 72 7.47 -12.29 -3.99
CA THR A 72 8.74 -12.78 -4.58
C THR A 72 9.03 -14.22 -4.15
N TYR A 73 10.24 -14.71 -4.46
CA TYR A 73 10.72 -15.99 -3.98
C TYR A 73 12.21 -15.98 -3.64
N LYS A 74 12.64 -16.97 -2.85
CA LYS A 74 14.06 -17.28 -2.61
C LYS A 74 14.30 -18.77 -2.80
N LYS A 75 15.35 -19.11 -3.56
CA LYS A 75 15.87 -20.48 -3.72
C LYS A 75 17.11 -20.64 -2.86
N ASN A 76 17.28 -21.80 -2.22
CA ASN A 76 18.52 -22.12 -1.51
C ASN A 76 19.38 -23.05 -2.37
N ALA A 77 20.53 -22.55 -2.82
CA ALA A 77 21.50 -23.29 -3.64
C ALA A 77 22.05 -24.56 -2.97
N ASN A 78 21.97 -24.65 -1.64
CA ASN A 78 22.50 -25.78 -0.86
C ASN A 78 21.48 -26.90 -0.61
N THR A 79 20.28 -26.83 -1.19
CA THR A 79 19.26 -27.87 -0.99
C THR A 79 19.20 -28.82 -2.20
N TYR A 80 19.33 -30.13 -1.93
CA TYR A 80 19.08 -31.18 -2.92
C TYR A 80 17.69 -30.94 -3.53
N TRP A 81 17.56 -30.79 -4.85
CA TRP A 81 16.34 -30.41 -5.61
C TRP A 81 15.95 -28.92 -5.72
N GLY A 82 16.76 -27.98 -5.22
CA GLY A 82 16.53 -26.54 -5.47
C GLY A 82 15.29 -25.99 -4.78
N TYR A 83 15.02 -26.45 -3.55
CA TYR A 83 13.91 -25.98 -2.73
C TYR A 83 13.98 -24.47 -2.48
N GLY A 84 12.81 -23.86 -2.44
CA GLY A 84 12.64 -22.43 -2.17
C GLY A 84 11.32 -22.15 -1.49
N TYR A 85 11.03 -20.87 -1.33
CA TYR A 85 9.81 -20.41 -0.68
C TYR A 85 9.36 -19.06 -1.25
N PRO A 86 8.05 -18.84 -1.38
CA PRO A 86 7.49 -17.53 -1.64
C PRO A 86 7.47 -16.68 -0.37
N TYR A 87 7.65 -15.36 -0.53
CA TYR A 87 7.49 -14.40 0.57
C TYR A 87 7.18 -13.00 0.01
N PRO A 88 6.46 -12.15 0.77
CA PRO A 88 6.25 -10.75 0.43
C PRO A 88 7.52 -9.93 0.74
N GLN A 89 7.90 -9.00 -0.14
CA GLN A 89 9.01 -8.07 0.09
C GLN A 89 8.69 -6.66 -0.42
N ASN A 90 9.42 -5.67 0.07
CA ASN A 90 9.36 -4.31 -0.47
C ASN A 90 9.77 -4.33 -1.95
N GLY A 91 8.92 -3.78 -2.81
CA GLY A 91 9.12 -3.75 -4.27
C GLY A 91 8.01 -4.46 -5.05
N PRO A 92 8.10 -4.47 -6.39
CA PRO A 92 7.07 -5.02 -7.24
C PRO A 92 6.95 -6.54 -7.06
N SER A 93 5.73 -7.05 -7.19
CA SER A 93 5.49 -8.49 -7.29
C SER A 93 6.11 -9.04 -8.56
N LEU A 94 6.65 -10.26 -8.49
CA LEU A 94 6.92 -11.06 -9.67
C LEU A 94 5.61 -11.48 -10.36
N ASN A 95 5.73 -12.01 -11.57
CA ASN A 95 4.61 -12.54 -12.34
C ASN A 95 4.35 -14.00 -11.96
N TRP A 96 3.11 -14.31 -11.58
CA TRP A 96 2.67 -15.61 -11.10
C TRP A 96 1.66 -16.23 -12.06
N SER A 97 1.97 -17.40 -12.62
CA SER A 97 1.02 -18.18 -13.40
C SER A 97 0.05 -18.94 -12.48
N ILE A 98 -1.24 -18.64 -12.58
CA ILE A 98 -2.33 -19.33 -11.88
C ILE A 98 -3.00 -20.27 -12.88
N LEU A 99 -2.63 -21.54 -12.80
CA LEU A 99 -2.98 -22.56 -13.80
C LEU A 99 -4.07 -23.48 -13.28
N GLU A 100 -5.24 -23.38 -13.88
CA GLU A 100 -6.39 -24.22 -13.57
C GLU A 100 -6.14 -25.70 -13.93
N ARG A 101 -6.64 -26.58 -13.06
CA ARG A 101 -6.57 -28.04 -13.16
C ARG A 101 -7.88 -28.63 -12.66
N THR A 102 -8.24 -29.79 -13.20
CA THR A 102 -9.39 -30.58 -12.75
C THR A 102 -8.95 -32.00 -12.49
N THR A 103 -9.26 -32.52 -11.31
CA THR A 103 -8.97 -33.91 -10.91
C THR A 103 -10.11 -34.37 -10.01
N ASP A 104 -10.61 -35.60 -10.24
CA ASP A 104 -11.71 -36.20 -9.46
C ASP A 104 -12.95 -35.30 -9.32
N GLY A 105 -13.29 -34.56 -10.38
CA GLY A 105 -14.43 -33.65 -10.41
C GLY A 105 -14.26 -32.35 -9.63
N GLN A 106 -13.06 -32.09 -9.08
CA GLN A 106 -12.74 -30.85 -8.38
C GLN A 106 -11.81 -29.99 -9.24
N THR A 107 -12.14 -28.71 -9.37
CA THR A 107 -11.34 -27.73 -10.11
C THR A 107 -10.62 -26.79 -9.14
N PHE A 108 -9.32 -26.60 -9.35
CA PHE A 108 -8.43 -25.78 -8.53
C PHE A 108 -7.34 -25.16 -9.39
N SER A 109 -6.51 -24.28 -8.81
CA SER A 109 -5.30 -23.81 -9.49
C SER A 109 -4.03 -24.23 -8.79
N LYS A 110 -2.99 -24.43 -9.59
CA LYS A 110 -1.59 -24.38 -9.16
C LYS A 110 -1.06 -22.95 -9.35
N ILE A 111 -0.33 -22.44 -8.37
CA ILE A 111 0.33 -21.12 -8.43
C ILE A 111 1.82 -21.34 -8.70
N LYS A 112 2.35 -20.77 -9.78
CA LYS A 112 3.73 -20.95 -10.23
C LYS A 112 4.40 -19.62 -10.50
N LEU A 113 5.71 -19.53 -10.33
CA LEU A 113 6.43 -18.39 -10.92
C LEU A 113 6.34 -18.48 -12.44
N SER A 114 5.98 -17.39 -13.11
CA SER A 114 5.81 -17.35 -14.56
C SER A 114 7.12 -17.71 -15.26
N GLY A 115 7.07 -18.68 -16.19
CA GLY A 115 8.25 -19.20 -16.88
C GLY A 115 9.04 -20.27 -16.11
N GLU A 116 8.62 -20.67 -14.91
CA GLU A 116 9.30 -21.72 -14.12
C GLU A 116 8.46 -22.98 -13.89
N SER A 117 9.15 -24.06 -13.49
CA SER A 117 8.53 -25.34 -13.13
C SER A 117 8.10 -25.42 -11.67
N ASN A 118 8.61 -24.58 -10.76
CA ASN A 118 8.25 -24.70 -9.34
C ASN A 118 6.88 -24.07 -9.05
N CYS A 119 6.14 -24.66 -8.12
CA CYS A 119 4.80 -24.25 -7.74
C CYS A 119 4.61 -24.22 -6.22
N PHE A 120 3.60 -23.49 -5.76
CA PHE A 120 3.23 -23.43 -4.34
C PHE A 120 2.85 -24.82 -3.83
N ASP A 121 3.40 -25.18 -2.67
CA ASP A 121 3.12 -26.41 -1.94
C ASP A 121 2.72 -26.08 -0.50
N SER A 122 1.49 -26.45 -0.14
CA SER A 122 0.91 -26.28 1.18
C SER A 122 1.43 -27.39 2.11
N CYS A 123 2.40 -27.06 2.96
CA CYS A 123 2.87 -27.95 4.03
C CYS A 123 1.93 -27.87 5.25
N ALA A 124 0.64 -28.15 5.05
CA ALA A 124 -0.37 -28.17 6.11
C ALA A 124 -0.10 -29.29 7.13
N THR A 125 -0.46 -29.03 8.39
CA THR A 125 -0.29 -29.98 9.50
C THR A 125 -1.08 -31.28 9.26
N GLY A 126 -0.46 -32.45 9.46
CA GLY A 126 -1.10 -33.74 9.24
C GLY A 126 -1.06 -34.24 7.79
N SER A 127 -0.41 -33.50 6.87
CA SER A 127 -0.06 -34.05 5.57
C SER A 127 1.07 -35.06 5.75
N ASP A 128 0.83 -36.33 5.40
CA ASP A 128 1.85 -37.36 5.51
C ASP A 128 3.10 -36.94 4.71
N VAL A 129 4.26 -37.10 5.36
CA VAL A 129 5.65 -36.83 4.97
C VAL A 129 6.29 -35.70 5.81
N VAL A 130 7.05 -36.17 6.80
CA VAL A 130 8.47 -35.84 7.03
C VAL A 130 8.80 -34.40 6.65
N CYS A 131 8.83 -33.52 7.67
CA CYS A 131 9.78 -32.41 7.65
C CYS A 131 11.12 -33.02 7.22
N VAL A 132 11.56 -32.73 5.99
CA VAL A 132 12.90 -33.14 5.57
C VAL A 132 13.82 -32.63 6.67
N ARG A 133 14.40 -33.55 7.46
CA ARG A 133 15.50 -33.23 8.35
C ARG A 133 16.65 -32.85 7.42
N VAL A 134 16.63 -31.61 6.94
CA VAL A 134 17.82 -31.00 6.39
C VAL A 134 18.77 -30.96 7.57
N TYR A 135 19.85 -31.73 7.49
CA TYR A 135 20.95 -31.63 8.45
C TYR A 135 21.64 -30.29 8.19
N ILE A 136 21.05 -29.22 8.70
CA ILE A 136 21.70 -27.94 8.87
C ILE A 136 22.45 -28.06 10.20
N PRO A 137 23.78 -27.93 10.24
CA PRO A 137 24.54 -28.04 11.49
C PRO A 137 24.09 -27.07 12.59
N ASP A 138 23.30 -26.04 12.24
CA ASP A 138 22.88 -24.96 13.14
C ASP A 138 21.35 -24.76 13.25
N ILE A 139 20.52 -25.62 12.63
CA ILE A 139 19.05 -25.54 12.74
C ILE A 139 18.50 -26.93 13.07
N PHE A 140 18.46 -27.24 14.36
CA PHE A 140 17.72 -28.38 14.88
C PHE A 140 16.22 -28.15 14.62
N SER A 141 15.59 -29.05 13.87
CA SER A 141 14.15 -29.11 13.52
C SER A 141 13.63 -27.97 12.62
N CYS A 142 12.96 -28.29 11.51
CA CYS A 142 12.03 -27.36 10.87
C CYS A 142 10.82 -27.22 11.82
N PRO A 143 10.66 -26.13 12.60
CA PRO A 143 9.69 -26.07 13.68
C PRO A 143 8.33 -25.53 13.25
N PHE A 144 8.03 -25.46 11.94
CA PHE A 144 6.90 -24.70 11.44
C PHE A 144 5.89 -25.57 10.69
N PRO A 145 4.91 -26.18 11.40
CA PRO A 145 3.70 -26.66 10.74
C PRO A 145 3.01 -25.52 9.98
N SER A 146 2.37 -25.83 8.84
CA SER A 146 1.48 -24.92 8.11
C SER A 146 2.18 -23.75 7.38
N GLN A 147 3.13 -24.06 6.50
CA GLN A 147 3.82 -23.08 5.62
C GLN A 147 3.54 -23.33 4.13
N VAL A 148 3.81 -22.33 3.29
CA VAL A 148 3.83 -22.47 1.83
C VAL A 148 5.27 -22.51 1.34
N ASN A 149 5.63 -23.56 0.60
CA ASN A 149 6.96 -23.75 0.00
C ASN A 149 6.87 -23.76 -1.54
N PHE A 150 8.04 -23.82 -2.18
CA PHE A 150 8.16 -24.20 -3.58
C PHE A 150 8.59 -25.65 -3.74
N TYR A 151 7.84 -26.37 -4.56
CA TYR A 151 8.17 -27.72 -5.00
C TYR A 151 8.15 -27.81 -6.53
N TYR A 152 8.99 -28.67 -7.10
CA TYR A 152 9.01 -28.92 -8.54
C TYR A 152 7.66 -29.49 -8.97
N ASP A 153 7.01 -28.88 -9.97
CA ASP A 153 5.76 -29.38 -10.55
C ASP A 153 6.04 -30.71 -11.27
N GLN A 154 6.11 -31.78 -10.50
CA GLN A 154 6.13 -33.13 -11.05
C GLN A 154 4.79 -33.30 -11.75
N ALA A 155 4.81 -33.53 -13.06
CA ALA A 155 3.63 -33.71 -13.91
C ALA A 155 2.71 -34.90 -13.50
N ARG A 156 2.94 -35.49 -12.32
CA ARG A 156 2.11 -36.51 -11.70
C ARG A 156 0.87 -35.83 -11.12
N VAL A 157 -0.24 -36.08 -11.79
CA VAL A 157 -1.60 -35.62 -11.46
C VAL A 157 -2.06 -36.07 -10.04
N ASN A 158 -1.35 -37.03 -9.43
CA ASN A 158 -1.78 -37.71 -8.21
C ASN A 158 -0.95 -37.40 -6.94
N ASP A 159 0.09 -36.56 -7.00
CA ASP A 159 0.90 -36.24 -5.82
C ASP A 159 0.35 -35.04 -5.03
N GLY A 160 -0.90 -35.19 -4.60
CA GLY A 160 -1.38 -34.77 -3.29
C GLY A 160 -2.27 -33.51 -3.21
N PRO A 161 -3.16 -33.41 -2.20
CA PRO A 161 -4.01 -32.25 -1.90
C PRO A 161 -3.24 -30.94 -1.57
N LYS A 162 -1.92 -30.92 -1.77
CA LYS A 162 -0.99 -29.91 -1.26
C LYS A 162 -0.72 -28.75 -2.22
N GLN A 163 -1.04 -28.90 -3.51
CA GLN A 163 -0.84 -27.85 -4.53
C GLN A 163 -2.16 -27.32 -5.10
N CYS A 164 -3.24 -27.49 -4.36
CA CYS A 164 -4.60 -27.21 -4.81
C CYS A 164 -5.10 -25.93 -4.14
N PHE A 165 -5.16 -24.83 -4.88
CA PHE A 165 -5.63 -23.54 -4.35
C PHE A 165 -6.95 -23.13 -4.99
N VAL A 166 -7.81 -22.51 -4.19
CA VAL A 166 -9.03 -21.83 -4.61
C VAL A 166 -9.03 -20.40 -4.08
N PHE A 167 -9.76 -19.54 -4.77
CA PHE A 167 -9.75 -18.10 -4.55
C PHE A 167 -11.12 -17.65 -4.09
N GLU A 168 -11.12 -16.82 -3.06
CA GLU A 168 -12.32 -16.12 -2.62
C GLU A 168 -12.15 -14.65 -2.95
N LEU A 169 -12.97 -14.16 -3.88
CA LEU A 169 -13.05 -12.73 -4.14
C LEU A 169 -13.63 -12.06 -2.90
N VAL A 170 -12.84 -11.17 -2.28
CA VAL A 170 -13.32 -10.30 -1.21
C VAL A 170 -14.24 -9.28 -1.87
N PRO A 171 -15.55 -9.25 -1.53
CA PRO A 171 -16.44 -8.26 -2.10
C PRO A 171 -15.88 -6.87 -1.81
N LYS A 172 -15.78 -6.04 -2.84
CA LYS A 172 -15.55 -4.60 -2.64
C LYS A 172 -16.72 -4.09 -1.81
N VAL A 173 -16.46 -3.82 -0.54
CA VAL A 173 -17.45 -3.13 0.29
C VAL A 173 -17.45 -1.70 -0.25
N LYS A 174 -18.50 -1.33 -0.99
CA LYS A 174 -18.68 0.07 -1.40
C LYS A 174 -18.59 0.91 -0.12
N PRO A 175 -17.67 1.87 -0.02
CA PRO A 175 -17.61 2.76 1.13
C PRO A 175 -18.99 3.38 1.33
N SER A 176 -19.54 3.28 2.54
CA SER A 176 -20.86 3.81 2.85
C SER A 176 -20.73 5.31 3.13
N GLY A 177 -20.81 6.13 2.09
CA GLY A 177 -20.88 7.59 2.23
C GLY A 177 -19.88 8.34 1.35
N PRO A 178 -19.92 9.68 1.41
CA PRO A 178 -19.06 10.53 0.62
C PRO A 178 -17.59 10.42 1.04
N LEU A 179 -16.70 10.90 0.19
CA LEU A 179 -15.26 10.92 0.39
C LEU A 179 -14.74 12.32 0.12
N ASP A 180 -14.04 12.88 1.11
CA ASP A 180 -13.30 14.12 0.95
C ASP A 180 -11.81 13.81 0.97
N ILE A 181 -11.10 14.31 -0.04
CA ILE A 181 -9.64 14.19 -0.14
C ILE A 181 -9.03 15.59 -0.25
N MET A 182 -8.21 15.96 0.73
CA MET A 182 -7.43 17.19 0.72
C MET A 182 -5.97 16.88 0.40
N PHE A 183 -5.48 17.40 -0.72
CA PHE A 183 -4.07 17.30 -1.10
C PHE A 183 -3.29 18.48 -0.53
N LEU A 184 -2.18 18.20 0.16
CA LEU A 184 -1.23 19.22 0.61
C LEU A 184 0.01 19.09 -0.28
N GLN A 185 0.21 20.06 -1.18
CA GLN A 185 1.26 20.03 -2.17
C GLN A 185 2.38 21.00 -1.79
N ASP A 186 3.57 20.47 -1.59
CA ASP A 186 4.77 21.28 -1.54
C ASP A 186 5.01 21.95 -2.90
N ALA A 187 5.13 23.27 -2.90
CA ALA A 187 5.31 24.10 -4.09
C ALA A 187 6.62 24.89 -4.09
N THR A 188 7.61 24.42 -3.32
CA THR A 188 8.98 24.96 -3.30
C THR A 188 9.80 24.55 -4.52
N GLY A 189 10.95 25.19 -4.73
CA GLY A 189 11.73 25.04 -5.97
C GLY A 189 12.13 23.60 -6.33
N SER A 190 12.43 22.75 -5.34
CA SER A 190 12.81 21.34 -5.57
C SER A 190 11.64 20.48 -6.08
N GLN A 191 10.40 20.93 -5.87
CA GLN A 191 9.20 20.16 -6.18
C GLN A 191 8.81 20.11 -7.65
N GLN A 192 9.41 20.89 -8.55
CA GLN A 192 8.94 20.96 -9.94
C GLN A 192 8.87 19.60 -10.65
N PRO A 193 9.89 18.72 -10.58
CA PRO A 193 9.83 17.39 -11.19
C PRO A 193 8.74 16.50 -10.56
N TYR A 194 8.51 16.67 -9.25
CA TYR A 194 7.52 15.91 -8.50
C TYR A 194 6.10 16.40 -8.79
N ILE A 195 5.87 17.70 -8.94
CA ILE A 195 4.57 18.28 -9.35
C ILE A 195 4.16 17.76 -10.73
N ASP A 196 5.10 17.70 -11.68
CA ASP A 196 4.83 17.19 -13.02
C ASP A 196 4.40 15.71 -13.00
N THR A 197 5.03 14.91 -12.13
CA THR A 197 4.69 13.50 -11.92
C THR A 197 3.37 13.34 -11.15
N THR A 198 3.19 14.15 -10.10
CA THR A 198 2.02 14.13 -9.20
C THR A 198 0.73 14.44 -9.96
N ARG A 199 0.76 15.33 -10.96
CA ARG A 199 -0.40 15.59 -11.84
C ARG A 199 -0.91 14.31 -12.51
N ASN A 200 0.00 13.47 -13.00
CA ASN A 200 -0.38 12.20 -13.63
C ASN A 200 -0.90 11.20 -12.60
N GLU A 201 -0.26 11.10 -11.44
CA GLU A 201 -0.65 10.15 -10.40
C GLU A 201 -1.97 10.48 -9.72
N ILE A 202 -2.22 11.74 -9.39
CA ILE A 202 -3.52 12.14 -8.81
C ILE A 202 -4.64 11.87 -9.81
N THR A 203 -4.41 12.11 -11.10
CA THR A 203 -5.37 11.73 -12.15
C THR A 203 -5.64 10.22 -12.16
N GLN A 204 -4.60 9.39 -12.00
CA GLN A 204 -4.76 7.94 -11.91
C GLN A 204 -5.50 7.51 -10.63
N ILE A 205 -5.17 8.08 -9.47
CA ILE A 205 -5.86 7.81 -8.21
C ILE A 205 -7.36 8.12 -8.36
N CYS A 206 -7.70 9.29 -8.90
CA CYS A 206 -9.09 9.68 -9.12
C CYS A 206 -9.80 8.71 -10.08
N ASN A 207 -9.13 8.35 -11.19
CA ASN A 207 -9.65 7.35 -12.11
C ASN A 207 -9.87 5.99 -11.43
N ILE A 208 -8.96 5.53 -10.57
CA ILE A 208 -9.10 4.26 -9.82
C ILE A 208 -10.28 4.34 -8.85
N LEU A 209 -10.45 5.46 -8.14
CA LEU A 209 -11.55 5.67 -7.20
C LEU A 209 -12.92 5.63 -7.90
N LEU A 210 -13.02 6.26 -9.07
CA LEU A 210 -14.26 6.36 -9.85
C LEU A 210 -14.54 5.11 -10.71
N SER A 211 -13.54 4.60 -11.43
CA SER A 211 -13.68 3.41 -12.29
C SER A 211 -13.77 2.10 -11.51
N GLY A 212 -13.26 2.08 -10.28
CA GLY A 212 -13.30 0.92 -9.40
C GLY A 212 -14.71 0.55 -8.92
N GLY A 213 -15.72 1.39 -9.19
CA GLY A 213 -17.12 1.23 -8.79
C GLY A 213 -17.40 1.56 -7.32
N ASN A 214 -16.39 2.06 -6.60
CA ASN A 214 -16.48 2.35 -5.17
C ASN A 214 -17.16 3.70 -4.90
N TYR A 215 -17.00 4.66 -5.80
CA TYR A 215 -17.55 6.01 -5.68
C TYR A 215 -18.09 6.50 -7.03
N THR A 216 -19.18 7.28 -7.00
CA THR A 216 -19.57 8.10 -8.16
C THR A 216 -18.89 9.49 -8.08
N PRO A 217 -18.82 10.28 -9.17
CA PRO A 217 -18.25 11.62 -9.12
C PRO A 217 -18.88 12.53 -8.05
N GLU A 218 -20.16 12.34 -7.76
CA GLU A 218 -20.88 13.10 -6.72
C GLU A 218 -20.53 12.65 -5.30
N ASP A 219 -20.03 11.41 -5.14
CA ASP A 219 -19.62 10.87 -3.85
C ASP A 219 -18.23 11.39 -3.43
N VAL A 220 -17.48 12.09 -4.29
CA VAL A 220 -16.08 12.50 -4.02
C VAL A 220 -15.87 14.01 -4.16
N ARG A 221 -15.25 14.64 -3.17
CA ARG A 221 -14.77 16.02 -3.25
C ARG A 221 -13.25 16.09 -3.07
N PHE A 222 -12.61 16.93 -3.86
CA PHE A 222 -11.17 17.14 -3.88
C PHE A 222 -10.85 18.57 -3.47
N GLY A 223 -9.94 18.74 -2.52
CA GLY A 223 -9.37 20.02 -2.12
C GLY A 223 -7.86 20.03 -2.34
N LEU A 224 -7.28 21.22 -2.45
CA LEU A 224 -5.83 21.41 -2.61
C LEU A 224 -5.37 22.56 -1.71
N ILE A 225 -4.29 22.35 -0.97
CA ILE A 225 -3.56 23.39 -0.26
C ILE A 225 -2.11 23.30 -0.71
N ALA A 226 -1.65 24.30 -1.44
CA ALA A 226 -0.24 24.42 -1.74
C ALA A 226 0.48 25.13 -0.58
N PHE A 227 1.73 24.77 -0.31
CA PHE A 227 2.55 25.46 0.68
C PHE A 227 3.98 25.67 0.20
N ARG A 228 4.68 26.63 0.82
CA ARG A 228 6.10 26.91 0.58
C ARG A 228 6.85 27.10 1.92
N ASP A 229 7.64 28.17 2.05
CA ASP A 229 8.37 28.50 3.28
C ASP A 229 7.86 29.79 3.93
N HIS A 230 8.30 30.03 5.15
CA HIS A 230 8.15 31.28 5.85
C HIS A 230 9.16 32.35 5.38
N PRO A 231 8.81 33.64 5.53
CA PRO A 231 9.80 34.72 5.48
C PRO A 231 10.87 34.53 6.56
N PRO A 232 12.18 34.75 6.25
CA PRO A 232 12.69 35.44 5.06
C PRO A 232 13.04 34.53 3.88
N GLN A 233 12.85 33.21 3.97
CA GLN A 233 13.20 32.28 2.89
C GLN A 233 12.24 32.44 1.70
N ASP A 234 10.95 32.63 1.98
CA ASP A 234 9.96 32.94 0.95
C ASP A 234 8.99 34.05 1.41
N TYR A 235 8.74 35.01 0.51
CA TYR A 235 7.81 36.13 0.73
C TYR A 235 6.55 36.04 -0.15
N SER A 236 6.44 35.02 -1.00
CA SER A 236 5.33 34.87 -1.95
C SER A 236 4.05 34.43 -1.25
N PHE A 237 4.05 33.26 -0.62
CA PHE A 237 3.00 32.77 0.27
C PHE A 237 3.53 31.62 1.13
N ILE A 238 2.91 31.43 2.29
CA ILE A 238 3.16 30.25 3.15
C ILE A 238 2.20 29.13 2.76
N ILE A 239 0.90 29.46 2.65
CA ILE A 239 -0.15 28.56 2.15
C ILE A 239 -1.01 29.25 1.08
N GLN A 240 -1.51 28.46 0.14
CA GLN A 240 -2.51 28.85 -0.85
C GLN A 240 -3.61 27.78 -0.89
N GLU A 241 -4.84 28.16 -0.53
CA GLU A 241 -5.97 27.24 -0.39
C GLU A 241 -6.88 27.24 -1.63
N PHE A 242 -7.24 26.06 -2.09
CA PHE A 242 -8.25 25.80 -3.10
C PHE A 242 -9.37 24.97 -2.47
N PRO A 243 -10.62 25.49 -2.41
CA PRO A 243 -11.73 24.80 -1.75
C PRO A 243 -12.05 23.43 -2.33
N PHE A 244 -12.79 22.63 -1.56
CA PHE A 244 -13.34 21.36 -2.04
C PHE A 244 -14.22 21.55 -3.28
N THR A 245 -14.05 20.67 -4.26
CA THR A 245 -14.88 20.58 -5.46
C THR A 245 -15.12 19.12 -5.84
N ASN A 246 -16.30 18.81 -6.37
CA ASN A 246 -16.59 17.52 -7.01
C ASN A 246 -16.26 17.54 -8.52
N ASP A 247 -15.90 18.69 -9.08
CA ASP A 247 -15.41 18.81 -10.45
C ASP A 247 -13.91 18.51 -10.50
N PHE A 248 -13.59 17.29 -10.90
CA PHE A 248 -12.22 16.85 -11.12
C PHE A 248 -11.47 17.72 -12.15
N GLY A 249 -12.15 18.26 -13.16
CA GLY A 249 -11.54 19.14 -14.15
C GLY A 249 -11.02 20.43 -13.52
N SER A 250 -11.84 21.07 -12.67
CA SER A 250 -11.44 22.24 -11.90
C SER A 250 -10.30 21.94 -10.92
N PHE A 251 -10.36 20.80 -10.21
CA PHE A 251 -9.28 20.38 -9.32
C PHE A 251 -7.95 20.16 -10.08
N ALA A 252 -8.00 19.45 -11.21
CA ALA A 252 -6.83 19.22 -12.05
C ALA A 252 -6.24 20.53 -12.60
N ALA A 253 -7.08 21.50 -12.94
CA ALA A 253 -6.64 22.84 -13.35
C ALA A 253 -5.95 23.60 -12.21
N ASN A 254 -6.46 23.51 -10.98
CA ASN A 254 -5.81 24.11 -9.80
C ASN A 254 -4.41 23.52 -9.58
N LEU A 255 -4.28 22.19 -9.64
CA LEU A 255 -2.98 21.52 -9.54
C LEU A 255 -2.03 21.88 -10.70
N ALA A 256 -2.56 22.01 -11.91
CA ALA A 256 -1.81 22.44 -13.09
C ALA A 256 -1.30 23.89 -12.98
N SER A 257 -2.00 24.74 -12.23
CA SER A 257 -1.61 26.13 -12.02
C SER A 257 -0.42 26.33 -11.07
N LEU A 258 -0.09 25.30 -10.26
CA LEU A 258 1.03 25.38 -9.33
C LEU A 258 2.36 25.44 -10.08
N THR A 259 3.21 26.37 -9.66
CA THR A 259 4.60 26.51 -10.14
C THR A 259 5.51 26.35 -8.93
N ALA A 260 6.45 25.42 -9.00
CA ALA A 260 7.42 25.21 -7.93
C ALA A 260 8.49 26.32 -7.97
N THR A 261 8.55 27.11 -6.90
CA THR A 261 9.55 28.17 -6.73
C THR A 261 9.60 28.61 -5.28
N GLY A 262 10.57 29.45 -4.93
CA GLY A 262 10.82 29.83 -3.54
C GLY A 262 11.31 28.65 -2.71
N GLY A 263 11.09 28.71 -1.41
CA GLY A 263 11.71 27.80 -0.46
C GLY A 263 13.05 28.31 0.08
N GLY A 264 13.63 27.51 0.97
CA GLY A 264 14.93 27.73 1.58
C GLY A 264 15.95 26.65 1.21
N GLY A 265 16.92 26.44 2.11
CA GLY A 265 17.94 25.39 1.95
C GLY A 265 17.60 24.07 2.64
N GLY A 266 16.35 23.81 3.01
CA GLY A 266 16.01 22.70 3.91
C GLY A 266 14.52 22.58 4.24
N PRO A 267 14.17 22.21 5.49
CA PRO A 267 12.78 22.01 5.94
C PRO A 267 11.83 23.15 5.54
N GLU A 268 10.54 22.84 5.43
CA GLU A 268 9.51 23.74 4.87
C GLU A 268 8.28 23.90 5.80
N SER A 269 7.25 24.64 5.33
CA SER A 269 6.09 25.05 6.13
C SER A 269 4.85 24.13 6.09
N GLN A 270 4.98 22.83 5.82
CA GLN A 270 3.86 21.87 5.81
C GLN A 270 3.06 21.83 7.12
N SER A 271 3.61 22.29 8.24
CA SER A 271 2.86 22.44 9.49
C SER A 271 1.67 23.41 9.34
N ASP A 272 1.84 24.48 8.57
CA ASP A 272 0.77 25.43 8.23
C ASP A 272 -0.29 24.78 7.35
N ALA A 273 0.14 24.03 6.33
CA ALA A 273 -0.78 23.29 5.45
C ALA A 273 -1.60 22.25 6.23
N LEU A 274 -0.97 21.50 7.14
CA LEU A 274 -1.67 20.56 8.03
C LEU A 274 -2.70 21.28 8.92
N SER A 275 -2.34 22.43 9.48
CA SER A 275 -3.25 23.24 10.31
C SER A 275 -4.43 23.78 9.51
N ALA A 276 -4.21 24.25 8.28
CA ALA A 276 -5.26 24.69 7.36
C ALA A 276 -6.19 23.52 6.98
N ALA A 277 -5.61 22.37 6.62
CA ALA A 277 -6.38 21.15 6.32
C ALA A 277 -7.27 20.70 7.48
N ASN A 278 -6.77 20.77 8.72
CA ASN A 278 -7.56 20.44 9.91
C ASN A 278 -8.76 21.39 10.13
N LYS A 279 -8.79 22.57 9.48
CA LYS A 279 -9.86 23.57 9.60
C LYS A 279 -10.71 23.71 8.33
N ALA A 280 -10.44 22.92 7.29
CA ALA A 280 -11.15 22.98 6.03
C ALA A 280 -12.64 22.58 6.18
N ASP A 281 -13.43 22.89 5.15
CA ASP A 281 -14.88 22.64 5.10
C ASP A 281 -15.22 21.19 4.73
N TRP A 282 -14.83 20.26 5.61
CA TRP A 282 -15.08 18.83 5.45
C TRP A 282 -16.57 18.49 5.57
N GLU A 283 -17.05 17.54 4.78
CA GLU A 283 -18.40 17.03 4.87
C GLU A 283 -18.51 16.10 6.08
N ASP A 284 -19.50 16.34 6.93
CA ASP A 284 -19.65 15.64 8.22
C ASP A 284 -19.67 14.12 8.05
N LYS A 285 -20.39 13.63 7.04
CA LYS A 285 -20.55 12.19 6.76
C LYS A 285 -19.45 11.61 5.90
N ALA A 286 -18.53 12.43 5.39
CA ALA A 286 -17.48 11.95 4.52
C ALA A 286 -16.42 11.18 5.31
N THR A 287 -15.86 10.16 4.66
CA THR A 287 -14.52 9.69 4.97
C THR A 287 -13.56 10.84 4.64
N LYS A 288 -12.72 11.24 5.61
CA LYS A 288 -11.87 12.43 5.49
C LYS A 288 -10.41 12.00 5.35
N VAL A 289 -9.80 12.33 4.22
CA VAL A 289 -8.41 11.95 3.92
C VAL A 289 -7.58 13.18 3.58
N VAL A 290 -6.41 13.30 4.20
CA VAL A 290 -5.37 14.24 3.81
C VAL A 290 -4.22 13.47 3.15
N VAL A 291 -3.72 13.96 2.03
CA VAL A 291 -2.54 13.42 1.33
C VAL A 291 -1.48 14.52 1.27
N LEU A 292 -0.41 14.38 2.06
CA LEU A 292 0.74 15.28 2.02
C LEU A 292 1.76 14.80 0.97
N ILE A 293 2.24 15.70 0.12
CA ILE A 293 3.20 15.41 -0.96
C ILE A 293 4.38 16.37 -0.81
N THR A 294 5.57 15.84 -0.51
CA THR A 294 6.77 16.64 -0.26
C THR A 294 8.04 15.79 -0.29
N ASP A 295 9.15 16.45 -0.61
CA ASP A 295 10.53 15.94 -0.56
C ASP A 295 11.29 16.51 0.65
N SER A 296 10.64 17.27 1.53
CA SER A 296 11.26 17.92 2.67
C SER A 296 10.53 17.58 3.99
N PRO A 297 11.22 17.65 5.14
CA PRO A 297 10.60 17.58 6.47
C PRO A 297 10.11 18.95 6.96
N PRO A 298 9.28 19.01 8.02
CA PRO A 298 8.87 20.28 8.60
C PRO A 298 9.99 20.89 9.43
N HIS A 299 9.95 22.21 9.60
CA HIS A 299 10.82 22.91 10.54
C HIS A 299 10.79 22.33 11.96
N GLY A 300 11.93 22.41 12.64
CA GLY A 300 12.08 22.11 14.06
C GLY A 300 12.29 20.65 14.42
N ILE A 301 12.61 19.79 13.44
CA ILE A 301 12.93 18.38 13.70
C ILE A 301 14.44 18.10 13.80
N GLY A 302 15.28 19.14 13.65
CA GLY A 302 16.73 19.05 13.83
C GLY A 302 17.52 18.66 12.57
N GLU A 303 17.00 18.97 11.38
CA GLU A 303 17.75 18.81 10.13
C GLU A 303 18.79 19.90 9.93
N ASP A 304 19.82 19.56 9.16
CA ASP A 304 20.80 20.54 8.69
C ASP A 304 20.12 21.53 7.71
N GLY A 305 20.53 22.79 7.72
CA GLY A 305 19.96 23.82 6.82
C GLY A 305 18.60 24.39 7.24
N ASP A 306 18.04 23.97 8.37
CA ASP A 306 16.77 24.51 8.90
C ASP A 306 16.92 25.97 9.32
N SER A 307 16.21 26.86 8.63
CA SER A 307 16.14 28.29 8.95
C SER A 307 15.24 28.59 10.16
N PHE A 308 14.42 27.62 10.59
CA PHE A 308 13.50 27.73 11.71
C PHE A 308 13.66 26.53 12.67
N PRO A 309 14.84 26.36 13.30
CA PRO A 309 15.16 25.17 14.09
C PRO A 309 14.32 25.02 15.38
N GLN A 310 13.53 26.04 15.75
CA GLN A 310 12.58 25.99 16.88
C GLN A 310 11.17 25.56 16.44
N GLY A 311 10.98 25.23 15.17
CA GLY A 311 9.71 24.84 14.57
C GLY A 311 9.05 25.93 13.73
N CYS A 312 7.85 25.62 13.23
CA CYS A 312 7.02 26.54 12.45
C CYS A 312 6.89 27.91 13.14
N SER A 313 7.05 28.99 12.36
CA SER A 313 7.00 30.37 12.86
C SER A 313 5.66 30.74 13.51
N HIS A 314 4.57 30.08 13.10
CA HIS A 314 3.25 30.22 13.70
C HIS A 314 3.03 29.33 14.94
N GLN A 315 4.10 28.69 15.45
CA GLN A 315 4.09 27.82 16.63
C GLN A 315 3.15 26.62 16.47
N ILE A 316 3.05 26.10 15.24
CA ILE A 316 2.23 24.95 14.91
C ILE A 316 3.08 23.69 15.04
N ASP A 317 2.66 22.79 15.94
CA ASP A 317 3.27 21.48 16.12
C ASP A 317 2.55 20.44 15.24
N PRO A 318 3.21 19.87 14.21
CA PRO A 318 2.58 18.92 13.29
C PRO A 318 2.10 17.64 13.98
N LEU A 319 2.76 17.18 15.05
CA LEU A 319 2.33 16.00 15.82
C LEU A 319 1.06 16.28 16.63
N ARG A 320 0.90 17.53 17.13
CA ARG A 320 -0.37 17.97 17.75
C ARG A 320 -1.48 18.07 16.72
N ILE A 321 -1.19 18.58 15.52
CA ILE A 321 -2.18 18.65 14.43
C ILE A 321 -2.62 17.25 14.01
N ALA A 322 -1.70 16.30 13.79
CA ALA A 322 -2.05 14.92 13.48
C ALA A 322 -2.90 14.26 14.59
N THR A 323 -2.64 14.61 15.86
CA THR A 323 -3.47 14.15 16.98
C THR A 323 -4.87 14.75 16.94
N ARG A 324 -5.03 16.01 16.50
CA ARG A 324 -6.35 16.64 16.28
C ARG A 324 -7.07 16.03 15.09
N MET A 325 -6.39 15.85 13.96
CA MET A 325 -6.92 15.17 12.76
C MET A 325 -7.52 13.82 13.13
N ARG A 326 -6.79 12.98 13.87
CA ARG A 326 -7.29 11.69 14.36
C ARG A 326 -8.59 11.83 15.17
N LYS A 327 -8.69 12.85 16.06
CA LYS A 327 -9.88 13.07 16.88
C LYS A 327 -11.11 13.46 16.07
N VAL A 328 -10.93 14.17 14.95
CA VAL A 328 -12.02 14.58 14.06
C VAL A 328 -12.20 13.64 12.85
N GLY A 329 -11.54 12.48 12.87
CA GLY A 329 -11.73 11.44 11.85
C GLY A 329 -10.96 11.64 10.55
N ILE A 330 -9.97 12.53 10.53
CA ILE A 330 -9.10 12.75 9.37
C ILE A 330 -7.94 11.76 9.40
N THR A 331 -7.79 10.98 8.33
CA THR A 331 -6.64 10.10 8.10
C THR A 331 -5.61 10.81 7.23
N LEU A 332 -4.36 10.88 7.69
CA LEU A 332 -3.25 11.52 6.99
C LEU A 332 -2.36 10.46 6.34
N TYR A 333 -2.26 10.50 5.02
CA TYR A 333 -1.25 9.79 4.23
C TYR A 333 -0.17 10.76 3.78
N MET A 334 1.00 10.21 3.46
CA MET A 334 2.10 11.00 2.91
C MET A 334 2.68 10.28 1.70
N ILE A 335 2.83 11.01 0.61
CA ILE A 335 3.59 10.61 -0.58
C ILE A 335 5.00 11.20 -0.42
N ALA A 336 5.97 10.32 -0.19
CA ALA A 336 7.38 10.66 -0.16
C ALA A 336 7.92 10.86 -1.58
N CYS A 337 8.46 12.06 -1.83
CA CYS A 337 9.14 12.40 -3.06
C CYS A 337 10.62 11.98 -2.95
N GLU A 338 10.89 10.74 -3.34
CA GLU A 338 12.21 10.12 -3.32
C GLU A 338 12.97 10.36 -4.63
N PRO A 339 14.32 10.41 -4.60
CA PRO A 339 15.19 10.10 -3.46
C PRO A 339 15.52 11.29 -2.55
N THR A 340 15.10 12.51 -2.90
CA THR A 340 15.48 13.74 -2.20
C THR A 340 15.17 13.67 -0.71
N LEU A 341 13.97 13.20 -0.34
CA LEU A 341 13.57 13.11 1.06
C LEU A 341 14.52 12.25 1.91
N SER A 342 14.87 11.05 1.43
CA SER A 342 15.69 10.12 2.21
C SER A 342 17.20 10.35 2.08
N GLN A 343 17.65 10.96 0.99
CA GLN A 343 19.08 11.24 0.77
C GLN A 343 19.54 12.52 1.45
N ASP A 344 18.69 13.55 1.47
CA ASP A 344 19.11 14.89 1.92
C ASP A 344 18.77 15.15 3.39
N TYR A 345 17.86 14.37 3.98
CA TYR A 345 17.37 14.57 5.35
C TYR A 345 17.49 13.31 6.21
N LYS A 346 18.02 13.47 7.43
CA LYS A 346 18.37 12.35 8.32
C LYS A 346 17.18 11.81 9.10
N GLY A 347 16.29 12.69 9.53
CA GLY A 347 15.14 12.41 10.40
C GLY A 347 13.79 12.42 9.68
N ALA A 348 13.72 12.89 8.43
CA ALA A 348 12.48 13.06 7.69
C ALA A 348 11.64 11.77 7.58
N SER A 349 12.24 10.66 7.18
CA SER A 349 11.53 9.38 7.00
C SER A 349 10.90 8.88 8.30
N ASP A 350 11.67 8.85 9.39
CA ASP A 350 11.19 8.41 10.71
C ASP A 350 10.11 9.35 11.25
N PHE A 351 10.28 10.65 11.04
CA PHE A 351 9.30 11.66 11.41
C PHE A 351 7.96 11.42 10.71
N TYR A 352 7.97 11.20 9.39
CA TYR A 352 6.74 10.99 8.63
C TYR A 352 6.04 9.69 8.97
N GLN A 353 6.78 8.58 9.12
CA GLN A 353 6.21 7.32 9.60
C GLN A 353 5.48 7.51 10.94
N ARG A 354 6.07 8.29 11.85
CA ARG A 354 5.45 8.60 13.14
C ARG A 354 4.25 9.55 13.00
N LEU A 355 4.34 10.56 12.14
CA LEU A 355 3.29 11.55 11.93
C LEU A 355 2.02 10.89 11.38
N VAL A 356 2.13 10.19 10.26
CA VAL A 356 0.97 9.55 9.60
C VAL A 356 0.39 8.41 10.45
N GLY A 357 1.25 7.65 11.13
CA GLY A 357 0.84 6.56 12.02
C GLY A 357 -0.04 7.02 13.20
N ARG A 358 0.00 8.30 13.59
CA ARG A 358 -0.93 8.84 14.61
C ARG A 358 -2.38 8.81 14.15
N THR A 359 -2.61 8.98 12.86
CA THR A 359 -3.94 8.97 12.24
C THR A 359 -4.35 7.61 11.70
N GLY A 360 -3.43 6.63 11.68
CA GLY A 360 -3.64 5.32 11.07
C GLY A 360 -3.29 5.27 9.58
N GLY A 361 -2.80 6.37 9.01
CA GLY A 361 -2.29 6.41 7.64
C GLY A 361 -0.88 5.83 7.50
N LYS A 362 -0.35 5.89 6.28
CA LYS A 362 0.94 5.32 5.89
C LYS A 362 1.73 6.29 5.01
N VAL A 363 3.04 6.09 4.98
CA VAL A 363 3.92 6.70 3.98
C VAL A 363 3.93 5.78 2.75
N VAL A 364 3.77 6.38 1.58
CA VAL A 364 3.89 5.72 0.27
C VAL A 364 4.90 6.51 -0.57
N ASN A 365 5.54 5.87 -1.55
CA ASN A 365 6.44 6.58 -2.43
C ASN A 365 5.68 7.12 -3.64
N LEU A 366 6.14 8.26 -4.17
CA LEU A 366 5.71 8.72 -5.49
C LEU A 366 6.06 7.65 -6.54
N GLY A 367 5.13 7.35 -7.43
CA GLY A 367 5.26 6.29 -8.45
C GLY A 367 4.34 5.08 -8.24
N ASP A 368 3.63 4.99 -7.11
CA ASP A 368 2.69 3.91 -6.81
C ASP A 368 1.27 4.40 -6.48
N PRO A 369 0.54 4.95 -7.47
CA PRO A 369 -0.81 5.48 -7.27
C PRO A 369 -1.83 4.40 -6.90
N SER A 370 -1.56 3.13 -7.24
CA SER A 370 -2.47 2.01 -6.96
C SER A 370 -2.51 1.68 -5.47
N VAL A 371 -1.37 1.74 -4.79
CA VAL A 371 -1.31 1.55 -3.33
C VAL A 371 -2.09 2.65 -2.61
N LEU A 372 -1.88 3.93 -2.97
CA LEU A 372 -2.58 5.02 -2.31
C LEU A 372 -4.10 4.95 -2.55
N ALA A 373 -4.54 4.69 -3.78
CA ALA A 373 -5.96 4.53 -4.07
C ALA A 373 -6.59 3.39 -3.26
N THR A 374 -5.88 2.27 -3.07
CA THR A 374 -6.34 1.15 -2.24
C THR A 374 -6.46 1.57 -0.77
N LEU A 375 -5.47 2.28 -0.24
CA LEU A 375 -5.48 2.77 1.15
C LEU A 375 -6.62 3.77 1.40
N ILE A 376 -6.92 4.64 0.42
CA ILE A 376 -8.04 5.59 0.50
C ILE A 376 -9.38 4.84 0.51
N VAL A 377 -9.56 3.81 -0.32
CA VAL A 377 -10.78 2.99 -0.33
C VAL A 377 -10.97 2.23 0.98
N ASP A 378 -9.88 1.71 1.55
CA ASP A 378 -9.90 0.96 2.81
C ASP A 378 -10.03 1.86 4.04
N SER A 379 -9.87 3.19 3.88
CA SER A 379 -10.09 4.17 4.93
C SER A 379 -11.55 4.14 5.35
N LYS A 380 -11.80 3.89 6.64
CA LYS A 380 -13.16 3.88 7.19
C LYS A 380 -13.53 5.29 7.69
N PRO A 381 -14.79 5.71 7.54
CA PRO A 381 -15.27 6.86 8.28
C PRO A 381 -15.09 6.58 9.78
N SER A 382 -14.50 7.51 10.51
CA SER A 382 -14.36 7.37 11.95
C SER A 382 -15.76 7.26 12.57
N ALA A 383 -16.05 6.16 13.24
CA ALA A 383 -17.21 6.10 14.13
C ALA A 383 -17.02 7.19 15.19
N GLY A 384 -17.87 8.21 15.18
CA GLY A 384 -17.87 9.25 16.20
C GLY A 384 -17.93 8.59 17.58
N VAL A 385 -16.99 8.96 18.43
CA VAL A 385 -17.03 8.67 19.87
C VAL A 385 -17.70 9.84 20.56
#